data_AF-A0A1D1XHB0-F1
#
_entry.id   AF-A0A1D1XHB0-F1
#
_cell.length_a   1.000
_cell.length_b   1.000
_cell.length_c   1.000
_cell.angle_alpha   90.00
_cell.angle_beta   90.00
_cell.angle_gamma   90.00
#
_symmetry.space_group_name_H-M   'P 1'
#
loop_
_entity.id
_entity.type
_entity.pdbx_description
1 polymer ?
#
loop_
_entity_poly.entity_id
_entity_poly.type
_entity_poly.pdbx_seq_one_letter_code
_entity_poly.pdbx_strand_id
1 'polypeptide(L)'
;FVVVYGKDQTEEPEAKRKNKRQKQEEVKDRGKLRRTRRRRQAMEKKYICPQEEAAKVVVDFLEVAVTSIVFLKGVYPRGAFERRRYMNVVVHKARHPQLSDYIHSAVSGLLPFIQKGLAERVTVIFYNPSHVPLEKFVFRLAINQSYGSKVEENELEFALRAFLIKLSVSESLAKPLPTGCSWEITAYFCTLPDVISKEQLWIPTDTKQWQQPPIITPIKSMNSDPLKLQLYLEHPSPIEPMHPVET
;
A
#
# COMPACT_ATOMS: atom_id res chain seq x y z
N PHE A 1 -88.08 -33.42 -24.86
CA PHE A 1 -87.24 -32.23 -25.16
C PHE A 1 -86.26 -32.03 -24.02
N VAL A 2 -84.96 -32.07 -24.32
CA VAL A 2 -83.85 -31.84 -23.39
C VAL A 2 -83.60 -30.34 -23.30
N VAL A 3 -83.51 -29.78 -22.09
CA VAL A 3 -82.73 -28.55 -21.83
C VAL A 3 -82.04 -28.69 -20.48
N VAL A 4 -80.72 -28.62 -20.51
CA VAL A 4 -79.80 -28.58 -19.37
C VAL A 4 -79.39 -27.13 -19.12
N TYR A 5 -79.50 -26.65 -17.88
CA TYR A 5 -78.72 -25.55 -17.28
C TYR A 5 -78.77 -25.77 -15.75
N GLY A 6 -77.75 -25.65 -14.92
CA GLY A 6 -76.34 -25.33 -15.03
C GLY A 6 -75.85 -25.19 -13.59
N LYS A 7 -75.05 -26.14 -13.09
CA LYS A 7 -74.36 -26.04 -11.80
C LYS A 7 -72.98 -25.45 -12.05
N ASP A 8 -72.66 -24.35 -11.36
CA ASP A 8 -71.44 -24.24 -10.54
C ASP A 8 -71.26 -22.79 -10.06
N GLN A 9 -71.56 -22.56 -8.77
CA GLN A 9 -70.88 -21.52 -8.00
C GLN A 9 -69.72 -22.19 -7.28
N THR A 10 -68.52 -21.98 -7.79
CA THR A 10 -67.26 -22.41 -7.18
C THR A 10 -66.99 -21.51 -5.96
N GLU A 11 -67.50 -21.89 -4.79
CA GLU A 11 -67.06 -21.26 -3.54
C GLU A 11 -65.62 -21.70 -3.24
N GLU A 12 -64.68 -20.77 -3.41
CA GLU A 12 -63.28 -20.98 -3.04
C GLU A 12 -63.19 -21.06 -1.50
N PRO A 13 -62.78 -22.20 -0.92
CA PRO A 13 -62.87 -22.42 0.52
C PRO A 13 -62.02 -21.39 1.29
N GLU A 14 -62.56 -20.83 2.37
CA GLU A 14 -61.92 -19.77 3.18
C GLU A 14 -60.48 -20.10 3.61
N ALA A 15 -60.16 -21.38 3.77
CA ALA A 15 -58.82 -21.88 4.03
C ALA A 15 -57.81 -21.50 2.92
N LYS A 16 -58.21 -21.55 1.64
CA LYS A 16 -57.38 -21.11 0.50
C LYS A 16 -57.18 -19.60 0.50
N ARG A 17 -58.19 -18.81 0.90
CA ARG A 17 -58.08 -17.34 1.01
C ARG A 17 -57.14 -16.91 2.15
N LYS A 18 -57.21 -17.55 3.32
CA LYS A 18 -56.27 -17.29 4.44
C LYS A 18 -54.83 -17.64 4.06
N ASN A 19 -54.62 -18.80 3.42
CA ASN A 19 -53.29 -19.26 3.01
C ASN A 19 -52.69 -18.34 1.92
N LYS A 20 -53.53 -17.82 1.00
CA LYS A 20 -53.11 -16.85 -0.03
C LYS A 20 -52.69 -15.50 0.58
N ARG A 21 -53.37 -15.03 1.64
CA ARG A 21 -53.01 -13.80 2.36
C ARG A 21 -51.70 -13.96 3.14
N GLN A 22 -51.54 -15.07 3.89
CA GLN A 22 -50.29 -15.39 4.57
C GLN A 22 -49.09 -15.46 3.62
N LYS A 23 -49.27 -16.12 2.46
CA LYS A 23 -48.22 -16.24 1.44
C LYS A 23 -47.87 -14.89 0.80
N GLN A 24 -48.84 -13.98 0.64
CA GLN A 24 -48.57 -12.61 0.17
C GLN A 24 -47.81 -11.76 1.20
N GLU A 25 -48.07 -11.98 2.48
CA GLU A 25 -47.41 -11.26 3.58
C GLU A 25 -45.95 -11.71 3.74
N GLU A 26 -45.68 -13.03 3.70
CA GLU A 26 -44.31 -13.56 3.67
C GLU A 26 -43.51 -13.07 2.46
N VAL A 27 -44.14 -12.99 1.29
CA VAL A 27 -43.47 -12.47 0.08
C VAL A 27 -43.16 -10.98 0.21
N LYS A 28 -44.06 -10.19 0.83
CA LYS A 28 -43.82 -8.78 1.15
C LYS A 28 -42.67 -8.60 2.15
N ASP A 29 -42.60 -9.42 3.19
CA ASP A 29 -41.53 -9.35 4.19
C ASP A 29 -40.18 -9.82 3.66
N ARG A 30 -40.15 -10.89 2.85
CA ARG A 30 -38.93 -11.29 2.11
C ARG A 30 -38.48 -10.19 1.15
N GLY A 31 -39.42 -9.48 0.51
CA GLY A 31 -39.14 -8.34 -0.36
C GLY A 31 -38.55 -7.14 0.40
N LYS A 32 -39.11 -6.80 1.57
CA LYS A 32 -38.58 -5.77 2.46
C LYS A 32 -37.18 -6.14 2.97
N LEU A 33 -36.99 -7.36 3.48
CA LEU A 33 -35.70 -7.83 3.98
C LEU A 33 -34.61 -7.80 2.88
N ARG A 34 -34.95 -8.20 1.65
CA ARG A 34 -34.04 -8.10 0.49
C ARG A 34 -33.68 -6.66 0.12
N ARG A 35 -34.64 -5.73 0.18
CA ARG A 35 -34.39 -4.29 -0.07
C ARG A 35 -33.50 -3.68 1.02
N THR A 36 -33.73 -4.03 2.28
CA THR A 36 -32.92 -3.57 3.42
C THR A 36 -31.51 -4.14 3.35
N ARG A 37 -31.34 -5.42 2.98
CA ARG A 37 -30.03 -6.04 2.74
C ARG A 37 -29.28 -5.38 1.59
N ARG A 38 -29.96 -5.09 0.46
CA ARG A 38 -29.35 -4.38 -0.68
C ARG A 38 -28.97 -2.94 -0.33
N ARG A 39 -29.78 -2.22 0.46
CA ARG A 39 -29.43 -0.88 0.96
C ARG A 39 -28.25 -0.90 1.93
N ARG A 40 -28.20 -1.89 2.84
CA ARG A 40 -27.03 -2.11 3.72
C ARG A 40 -25.78 -2.42 2.90
N GLN A 41 -25.83 -3.37 1.97
CA GLN A 41 -24.70 -3.71 1.08
C GLN A 41 -24.29 -2.56 0.14
N ALA A 42 -25.21 -1.69 -0.26
CA ALA A 42 -24.91 -0.50 -1.05
C ALA A 42 -24.30 0.64 -0.21
N MET A 43 -24.68 0.76 1.07
CA MET A 43 -24.04 1.69 2.01
C MET A 43 -22.65 1.21 2.45
N GLU A 44 -22.49 -0.11 2.63
CA GLU A 44 -21.21 -0.76 2.96
C GLU A 44 -20.21 -0.69 1.78
N LYS A 45 -20.71 -0.61 0.53
CA LYS A 45 -19.89 -0.41 -0.67
C LYS A 45 -19.40 1.02 -0.90
N LYS A 46 -19.64 2.00 0.00
CA LYS A 46 -19.31 3.41 -0.28
C LYS A 46 -18.69 4.22 0.87
N TYR A 47 -18.32 3.59 1.98
CA TYR A 47 -17.54 4.26 3.04
C TYR A 47 -16.14 3.64 3.12
N ILE A 48 -15.26 4.07 2.22
CA ILE A 48 -13.82 3.80 2.35
C ILE A 48 -13.34 4.63 3.53
N CYS A 49 -12.68 4.01 4.51
CA CYS A 49 -12.16 4.80 5.62
C CYS A 49 -11.03 5.72 5.12
N PRO A 50 -10.86 6.92 5.68
CA PRO A 50 -9.80 7.84 5.27
C PRO A 50 -8.39 7.22 5.27
N GLN A 51 -8.16 6.26 6.17
CA GLN A 51 -6.91 5.49 6.27
C GLN A 51 -6.69 4.58 5.06
N GLU A 52 -7.75 3.96 4.53
CA GLU A 52 -7.68 3.13 3.33
C GLU A 52 -7.35 3.95 2.09
N GLU A 53 -7.91 5.16 1.99
CA GLU A 53 -7.62 6.10 0.91
C GLU A 53 -6.17 6.58 0.99
N ALA A 54 -5.73 7.05 2.16
CA ALA A 54 -4.34 7.48 2.37
C ALA A 54 -3.34 6.34 2.13
N ALA A 55 -3.65 5.11 2.58
CA ALA A 55 -2.78 3.95 2.37
C ALA A 55 -2.60 3.61 0.89
N LYS A 56 -3.65 3.72 0.07
CA LYS A 56 -3.55 3.52 -1.39
C LYS A 56 -2.62 4.57 -2.02
N VAL A 57 -2.83 5.84 -1.67
CA VAL A 57 -1.97 6.94 -2.16
C VAL A 57 -0.50 6.72 -1.74
N VAL A 58 -0.25 6.23 -0.52
CA VAL A 58 1.09 5.88 -0.04
C VAL A 58 1.71 4.73 -0.85
N VAL A 59 0.95 3.68 -1.12
CA VAL A 59 1.41 2.52 -1.91
C VAL A 59 1.78 2.96 -3.33
N ASP A 60 0.92 3.74 -3.99
CA ASP A 60 1.19 4.27 -5.33
C ASP A 60 2.43 5.18 -5.34
N PHE A 61 2.55 6.03 -4.31
CA PHE A 61 3.74 6.87 -4.13
C PHE A 61 5.01 6.05 -3.90
N LEU A 62 4.96 5.02 -3.06
CA LEU A 62 6.10 4.15 -2.76
C LEU A 62 6.57 3.41 -4.01
N GLU A 63 5.66 2.92 -4.86
CA GLU A 63 6.03 2.27 -6.14
C GLU A 63 6.85 3.21 -7.03
N VAL A 64 6.40 4.46 -7.18
CA VAL A 64 7.10 5.48 -7.96
C VAL A 64 8.41 5.91 -7.30
N ALA A 65 8.43 6.05 -5.98
CA ALA A 65 9.60 6.47 -5.23
C ALA A 65 10.71 5.40 -5.22
N VAL A 66 10.36 4.13 -5.02
CA VAL A 66 11.32 3.00 -5.12
C VAL A 66 11.89 2.91 -6.52
N THR A 67 11.05 2.98 -7.56
CA THR A 67 11.53 2.97 -8.95
C THR A 67 12.47 4.14 -9.22
N SER A 68 12.16 5.33 -8.67
CA SER A 68 13.01 6.51 -8.79
C SER A 68 14.35 6.35 -8.08
N ILE A 69 14.39 5.72 -6.91
CA ILE A 69 15.63 5.40 -6.17
C ILE A 69 16.48 4.41 -6.97
N VAL A 70 15.89 3.32 -7.44
CA VAL A 70 16.60 2.30 -8.23
C VAL A 70 17.17 2.89 -9.53
N PHE A 71 16.42 3.78 -10.18
CA PHE A 71 16.91 4.55 -11.33
C PHE A 71 18.09 5.48 -10.95
N LEU A 72 17.94 6.26 -9.88
CA LEU A 72 18.97 7.19 -9.39
C LEU A 72 20.29 6.47 -9.09
N LYS A 73 20.20 5.27 -8.52
CA LYS A 73 21.36 4.47 -8.14
C LYS A 73 22.08 3.80 -9.30
N GLY A 74 21.45 3.75 -10.48
CA GLY A 74 22.09 3.22 -11.68
C GLY A 74 22.36 1.72 -11.65
N VAL A 75 21.63 0.95 -10.82
CA VAL A 75 21.75 -0.52 -10.77
C VAL A 75 21.33 -1.16 -12.10
N TYR A 76 20.40 -0.51 -12.81
CA TYR A 76 20.01 -0.89 -14.17
C TYR A 76 20.38 0.20 -15.17
N PRO A 77 20.66 -0.15 -16.44
CA PRO A 77 20.93 0.83 -17.48
C PRO A 77 19.78 1.83 -17.63
N ARG A 78 20.08 3.09 -17.99
CA ARG A 78 19.05 4.14 -18.18
C ARG A 78 17.96 3.73 -19.18
N GLY A 79 18.31 2.93 -20.19
CA GLY A 79 17.36 2.38 -21.18
C GLY A 79 16.36 1.37 -20.61
N ALA A 80 16.58 0.83 -19.41
CA ALA A 80 15.63 -0.04 -18.72
C ALA A 80 14.41 0.72 -18.16
N PHE A 81 14.43 2.05 -18.25
CA PHE A 81 13.37 2.91 -17.75
C PHE A 81 12.78 3.77 -18.86
N GLU A 82 11.53 4.19 -18.66
CA GLU A 82 10.87 5.20 -19.46
C GLU A 82 10.47 6.39 -18.61
N ARG A 83 10.56 7.58 -19.22
CA ARG A 83 10.15 8.82 -18.59
C ARG A 83 8.62 8.90 -18.55
N ARG A 84 8.07 9.13 -17.37
CA ARG A 84 6.63 9.29 -17.12
C ARG A 84 6.37 10.56 -16.31
N ARG A 85 5.08 10.90 -16.17
CA ARG A 85 4.61 11.99 -15.32
C ARG A 85 3.74 11.41 -14.22
N TYR A 86 4.02 11.77 -12.98
CA TYR A 86 3.26 11.39 -11.79
C TYR A 86 3.22 12.58 -10.84
N MET A 87 2.08 12.90 -10.21
CA MET A 87 1.92 14.10 -9.37
C MET A 87 2.48 15.37 -10.04
N ASN A 88 2.30 15.52 -11.35
CA ASN A 88 2.86 16.60 -12.17
C ASN A 88 4.40 16.73 -12.20
N VAL A 89 5.16 15.76 -11.70
CA VAL A 89 6.63 15.70 -11.79
C VAL A 89 7.09 14.60 -12.75
N VAL A 90 8.31 14.76 -13.26
CA VAL A 90 8.95 13.79 -14.14
C VAL A 90 9.52 12.67 -13.28
N VAL A 91 9.10 11.44 -13.57
CA VAL A 91 9.54 10.23 -12.88
C VAL A 91 9.96 9.17 -13.89
N HIS A 92 10.50 8.06 -13.39
CA HIS A 92 10.90 6.91 -14.19
C HIS A 92 10.02 5.71 -13.87
N LYS A 93 9.62 4.97 -14.90
CA LYS A 93 8.93 3.69 -14.78
C LYS A 93 9.81 2.59 -15.38
N ALA A 94 9.87 1.44 -14.73
CA ALA A 94 10.58 0.29 -15.27
C ALA A 94 9.89 -0.20 -16.57
N ARG A 95 10.67 -0.43 -17.63
CA ARG A 95 10.19 -1.06 -18.87
C ARG A 95 10.17 -2.59 -18.76
N HIS A 96 11.10 -3.15 -17.99
CA HIS A 96 11.22 -4.59 -17.84
C HIS A 96 10.11 -5.13 -16.93
N PRO A 97 9.24 -6.04 -17.40
CA PRO A 97 8.09 -6.54 -16.63
C PRO A 97 8.50 -7.09 -15.26
N GLN A 98 9.53 -7.95 -15.21
CA GLN A 98 9.97 -8.54 -13.94
C GLN A 98 10.40 -7.51 -12.88
N LEU A 99 11.01 -6.39 -13.28
CA LEU A 99 11.39 -5.33 -12.35
C LEU A 99 10.14 -4.56 -11.89
N SER A 100 9.26 -4.23 -12.83
CA SER A 100 7.99 -3.55 -12.53
C SER A 100 7.11 -4.41 -11.60
N ASP A 101 6.98 -5.70 -11.89
CA ASP A 101 6.15 -6.65 -11.16
C ASP A 101 6.71 -6.91 -9.76
N TYR A 102 8.04 -6.98 -9.60
CA TYR A 102 8.68 -7.10 -8.29
C TYR A 102 8.37 -5.89 -7.41
N ILE A 103 8.60 -4.67 -7.91
CA ILE A 103 8.32 -3.44 -7.15
C ILE A 103 6.82 -3.35 -6.83
N HIS A 104 5.96 -3.57 -7.83
CA HIS A 104 4.52 -3.49 -7.66
C HIS A 104 4.00 -4.51 -6.64
N SER A 105 4.42 -5.78 -6.74
CA SER A 105 3.98 -6.85 -5.84
C SER A 105 4.46 -6.62 -4.40
N ALA A 106 5.71 -6.19 -4.24
CA ALA A 106 6.26 -5.86 -2.92
C ALA A 106 5.48 -4.71 -2.28
N VAL A 107 5.35 -3.56 -2.95
CA VAL A 107 4.71 -2.38 -2.36
C VAL A 107 3.20 -2.60 -2.18
N SER A 108 2.51 -3.24 -3.13
CA SER A 108 1.08 -3.58 -3.00
C SER A 108 0.83 -4.57 -1.86
N GLY A 109 1.76 -5.50 -1.62
CA GLY A 109 1.72 -6.41 -0.48
C GLY A 109 1.78 -5.68 0.88
N LEU A 110 2.21 -4.42 0.93
CA LEU A 110 2.23 -3.60 2.15
C LEU A 110 0.90 -2.93 2.45
N LEU A 111 0.00 -2.80 1.46
CA LEU A 111 -1.28 -2.11 1.60
C LEU A 111 -2.06 -2.50 2.87
N PRO A 112 -2.35 -3.78 3.17
CA PRO A 112 -3.14 -4.13 4.35
C PRO A 112 -2.45 -3.78 5.68
N PHE A 113 -1.12 -3.72 5.71
CA PHE A 113 -0.36 -3.37 6.91
C PHE A 113 -0.29 -1.85 7.09
N ILE A 114 -0.15 -1.10 6.00
CA ILE A 114 -0.18 0.36 6.00
C ILE A 114 -1.58 0.84 6.43
N GLN A 115 -2.64 0.27 5.88
CA GLN A 115 -4.04 0.57 6.25
C GLN A 115 -4.28 0.46 7.76
N LYS A 116 -3.75 -0.61 8.38
CA LYS A 116 -3.89 -0.88 9.82
C LYS A 116 -2.86 -0.13 10.69
N GLY A 117 -1.97 0.67 10.10
CA GLY A 117 -0.91 1.37 10.83
C GLY A 117 0.15 0.43 11.43
N LEU A 118 0.31 -0.77 10.88
CA LEU A 118 1.25 -1.78 11.36
C LEU A 118 2.66 -1.63 10.75
N ALA A 119 2.77 -1.09 9.53
CA ALA A 119 4.06 -0.84 8.89
C ALA A 119 4.63 0.53 9.33
N GLU A 120 5.76 0.53 10.04
CA GLU A 120 6.42 1.75 10.52
C GLU A 120 7.45 2.27 9.51
N ARG A 121 8.18 1.35 8.86
CA ARG A 121 9.25 1.69 7.93
C ARG A 121 9.24 0.80 6.71
N VAL A 122 9.51 1.39 5.55
CA VAL A 122 9.80 0.70 4.29
C VAL A 122 11.17 1.17 3.83
N THR A 123 12.06 0.25 3.50
CA THR A 123 13.45 0.55 3.22
C THR A 123 13.88 -0.08 1.91
N VAL A 124 14.54 0.69 1.06
CA VAL A 124 15.27 0.17 -0.11
C VAL A 124 16.74 0.04 0.28
N ILE A 125 17.25 -1.19 0.31
CA ILE A 125 18.60 -1.51 0.77
C ILE A 125 19.45 -1.90 -0.43
N PHE A 126 20.63 -1.30 -0.56
CA PHE A 126 21.62 -1.70 -1.56
C PHE A 126 22.75 -2.49 -0.90
N TYR A 127 23.17 -3.57 -1.53
CA TYR A 127 24.21 -4.48 -1.04
C TYR A 127 25.41 -4.48 -1.97
N ASN A 128 26.58 -4.74 -1.38
CA ASN A 128 27.76 -5.11 -2.14
C ASN A 128 27.71 -6.60 -2.57
N PRO A 129 28.66 -7.07 -3.39
CA PRO A 129 28.72 -8.49 -3.80
C PRO A 129 28.87 -9.50 -2.64
N SER A 130 29.29 -9.05 -1.45
CA SER A 130 29.40 -9.86 -0.23
C SER A 130 28.14 -9.81 0.65
N HIS A 131 27.02 -9.27 0.12
CA HIS A 131 25.75 -9.12 0.82
C HIS A 131 25.84 -8.29 2.12
N VAL A 132 26.68 -7.26 2.12
CA VAL A 132 26.77 -6.27 3.20
C VAL A 132 26.05 -4.98 2.76
N PRO A 133 25.15 -4.41 3.58
CA PRO A 133 24.45 -3.18 3.22
C PRO A 133 25.42 -2.01 3.02
N LEU A 134 25.29 -1.33 1.88
CA LEU A 134 26.05 -0.14 1.52
C LEU A 134 25.33 1.14 1.89
N GLU A 135 24.02 1.16 1.70
CA GLU A 135 23.17 2.33 1.96
C GLU A 135 21.70 1.89 2.04
N LYS A 136 20.89 2.69 2.73
CA LYS A 136 19.46 2.42 2.94
C LYS A 136 18.64 3.69 2.74
N PHE A 137 17.70 3.67 1.80
CA PHE A 137 16.68 4.71 1.70
C PHE A 137 15.50 4.31 2.58
N VAL A 138 15.27 5.04 3.66
CA VAL A 138 14.27 4.70 4.67
C VAL A 138 13.08 5.64 4.56
N PHE A 139 11.91 5.08 4.28
CA PHE A 139 10.61 5.73 4.38
C PHE A 139 10.02 5.38 5.74
N ARG A 140 10.01 6.34 6.67
CA ARG A 140 9.31 6.20 7.95
C ARG A 140 7.92 6.78 7.82
N LEU A 141 6.89 5.97 8.02
CA LEU A 141 5.50 6.34 7.88
C LEU A 141 4.72 6.13 9.18
N ALA A 142 3.72 6.96 9.40
CA ALA A 142 2.71 6.75 10.43
C ALA A 142 1.36 7.25 9.91
N ILE A 143 0.34 6.39 9.98
CA ILE A 143 -1.04 6.73 9.62
C ILE A 143 -1.86 6.90 10.90
N ASN A 144 -2.52 8.04 11.01
CA ASN A 144 -3.40 8.37 12.10
C ASN A 144 -4.69 7.51 12.05
N GLN A 145 -4.73 6.46 12.87
CA GLN A 145 -5.84 5.52 12.93
C GLN A 145 -7.14 6.12 13.49
N SER A 146 -7.08 7.27 14.17
CA SER A 146 -8.27 7.97 14.68
C SER A 146 -8.78 9.08 13.74
N TYR A 147 -8.16 9.25 12.56
CA TYR A 147 -8.59 10.28 11.60
C TYR A 147 -9.97 9.97 11.02
N GLY A 148 -10.94 10.85 11.29
CA GLY A 148 -12.34 10.66 10.87
C GLY A 148 -12.79 11.56 9.72
N SER A 149 -11.96 12.51 9.30
CA SER A 149 -12.28 13.47 8.24
C SER A 149 -11.93 12.93 6.85
N LYS A 150 -12.47 13.56 5.81
CA LYS A 150 -12.11 13.22 4.43
C LYS A 150 -10.64 13.56 4.18
N VAL A 151 -9.92 12.70 3.45
CA VAL A 151 -8.55 12.98 3.00
C VAL A 151 -8.60 14.01 1.87
N GLU A 152 -7.91 15.12 2.04
CA GLU A 152 -7.73 16.11 0.97
C GLU A 152 -6.62 15.63 0.02
N GLU A 153 -6.99 14.80 -0.96
CA GLU A 153 -6.08 14.13 -1.89
C GLU A 153 -5.10 15.09 -2.58
N ASN A 154 -5.55 16.28 -2.97
CA ASN A 154 -4.70 17.29 -3.61
C ASN A 154 -3.59 17.80 -2.69
N GLU A 155 -3.87 17.98 -1.40
CA GLU A 155 -2.86 18.42 -0.42
C GLU A 155 -1.85 17.31 -0.16
N LEU A 156 -2.34 16.07 -0.06
CA LEU A 156 -1.51 14.89 0.10
C LEU A 156 -0.61 14.65 -1.11
N GLU A 157 -1.14 14.71 -2.34
CA GLU A 157 -0.37 14.67 -3.58
C GLU A 157 0.68 15.77 -3.61
N PHE A 158 0.31 17.01 -3.28
CA PHE A 158 1.24 18.13 -3.28
C PHE A 158 2.40 17.91 -2.31
N ALA A 159 2.11 17.40 -1.11
CA ALA A 159 3.12 17.10 -0.10
C ALA A 159 4.04 15.94 -0.53
N LEU A 160 3.48 14.86 -1.10
CA LEU A 160 4.21 13.70 -1.61
C LEU A 160 5.07 14.04 -2.83
N ARG A 161 4.58 14.91 -3.72
CA ARG A 161 5.32 15.42 -4.87
C ARG A 161 6.67 16.03 -4.47
N ALA A 162 6.72 16.71 -3.34
CA ALA A 162 7.96 17.32 -2.85
C ALA A 162 9.05 16.29 -2.51
N PHE A 163 8.69 15.04 -2.17
CA PHE A 163 9.66 13.95 -1.98
C PHE A 163 10.30 13.54 -3.30
N LEU A 164 9.51 13.40 -4.36
CA LEU A 164 10.01 13.03 -5.70
C LEU A 164 10.93 14.10 -6.28
N ILE A 165 10.61 15.38 -6.06
CA ILE A 165 11.48 16.51 -6.44
C ILE A 165 12.79 16.47 -5.66
N LYS A 166 12.74 16.21 -4.35
CA LYS A 166 13.96 16.10 -3.54
C LYS A 166 14.81 14.91 -3.95
N LEU A 167 14.19 13.76 -4.22
CA LEU A 167 14.87 12.56 -4.70
C LEU A 167 15.60 12.80 -6.02
N SER A 168 14.99 13.50 -6.99
CA SER A 168 15.61 13.73 -8.29
C SER A 168 16.88 14.58 -8.25
N VAL A 169 17.05 15.40 -7.21
CA VAL A 169 18.25 16.22 -6.97
C VAL A 169 19.16 15.65 -5.88
N SER A 170 18.87 14.44 -5.38
CA SER A 170 19.64 13.77 -4.33
C SER A 170 20.77 12.88 -4.88
N GLU A 171 21.09 12.95 -6.18
CA GLU A 171 22.14 12.14 -6.80
C GLU A 171 23.50 12.35 -6.11
N SER A 172 23.82 13.59 -5.73
CA SER A 172 25.06 13.92 -5.01
C SER A 172 25.14 13.36 -3.59
N LEU A 173 24.01 12.99 -2.99
CA LEU A 173 23.96 12.41 -1.65
C LEU A 173 24.25 10.91 -1.65
N ALA A 174 24.14 10.26 -2.82
CA ALA A 174 24.25 8.83 -2.96
C ALA A 174 25.63 8.48 -3.54
N LYS A 175 26.41 7.64 -2.84
CA LYS A 175 27.72 7.19 -3.34
C LYS A 175 27.54 6.27 -4.55
N PRO A 176 28.39 6.34 -5.60
CA PRO A 176 28.29 5.40 -6.71
C PRO A 176 28.38 3.95 -6.20
N LEU A 177 27.50 3.09 -6.69
CA LEU A 177 27.48 1.69 -6.28
C LEU A 177 28.61 0.91 -6.98
N PRO A 178 29.25 -0.06 -6.30
CA PRO A 178 30.19 -0.96 -6.94
C PRO A 178 29.48 -1.87 -7.95
N THR A 179 30.25 -2.43 -8.89
CA THR A 179 29.77 -3.44 -9.83
C THR A 179 29.30 -4.70 -9.11
N GLY A 180 28.21 -5.31 -9.58
CA GLY A 180 27.63 -6.52 -8.97
C GLY A 180 26.85 -6.26 -7.68
N CYS A 181 26.40 -5.03 -7.46
CA CYS A 181 25.47 -4.73 -6.37
C CYS A 181 24.09 -5.37 -6.60
N SER A 182 23.43 -5.71 -5.50
CA SER A 182 22.03 -6.13 -5.47
C SER A 182 21.24 -5.17 -4.57
N TRP A 183 19.91 -5.28 -4.60
CA TRP A 183 19.05 -4.46 -3.75
C TRP A 183 17.77 -5.21 -3.40
N GLU A 184 17.12 -4.80 -2.32
CA GLU A 184 15.85 -5.36 -1.87
C GLU A 184 14.95 -4.29 -1.24
N ILE A 185 13.67 -4.63 -1.07
CA ILE A 185 12.70 -3.85 -0.32
C ILE A 185 12.41 -4.57 1.00
N THR A 186 12.63 -3.91 2.12
CA THR A 186 12.41 -4.44 3.47
C THR A 186 11.42 -3.57 4.23
N ALA A 187 10.44 -4.19 4.88
CA ALA A 187 9.47 -3.49 5.72
C ALA A 187 9.64 -3.86 7.19
N TYR A 188 9.48 -2.88 8.08
CA TYR A 188 9.52 -3.05 9.53
C TYR A 188 8.14 -2.79 10.10
N PHE A 189 7.64 -3.76 10.87
CA PHE A 189 6.30 -3.73 11.46
C PHE A 189 6.38 -3.50 12.97
N CYS A 190 5.43 -2.73 13.52
CA CYS A 190 5.33 -2.48 14.96
C CYS A 190 5.03 -3.77 15.74
N THR A 191 4.25 -4.67 15.14
CA THR A 191 3.95 -6.01 15.64
C THR A 191 4.01 -6.98 14.48
N LEU A 192 4.54 -8.19 14.71
CA LEU A 192 4.50 -9.24 13.71
C LEU A 192 3.03 -9.60 13.45
N PRO A 193 2.53 -9.42 12.22
CA PRO A 193 1.16 -9.76 11.92
C PRO A 193 0.94 -11.27 12.02
N ASP A 194 -0.06 -11.72 12.80
CA ASP A 194 -0.57 -13.10 12.78
C ASP A 194 -0.98 -13.55 11.36
N VAL A 195 -1.20 -12.56 10.47
CA VAL A 195 -1.61 -12.68 9.06
C VAL A 195 -0.50 -13.23 8.15
N ILE A 196 0.77 -13.28 8.58
CA ILE A 196 1.85 -13.90 7.78
C ILE A 196 1.60 -15.41 7.57
N SER A 197 0.67 -16.01 8.32
CA SER A 197 0.51 -17.45 8.49
C SER A 197 -0.14 -18.23 7.32
N LYS A 198 -0.62 -17.61 6.22
CA LYS A 198 -1.25 -18.39 5.12
C LYS A 198 -0.96 -17.98 3.67
N GLU A 199 -0.48 -16.75 3.41
CA GLU A 199 -0.19 -16.27 2.06
C GLU A 199 1.13 -15.48 2.08
N GLN A 200 2.25 -16.21 2.11
CA GLN A 200 3.54 -15.67 2.52
C GLN A 200 4.25 -14.94 1.37
N LEU A 201 3.89 -13.68 1.13
CA LEU A 201 4.64 -12.77 0.25
C LEU A 201 5.89 -12.17 0.94
N TRP A 202 5.94 -12.20 2.27
CA TRP A 202 7.03 -11.62 3.07
C TRP A 202 7.72 -12.66 3.93
N ILE A 203 9.06 -12.61 3.96
CA ILE A 203 9.90 -13.42 4.82
C ILE A 203 10.63 -12.52 5.84
N PRO A 204 11.00 -13.04 7.02
CA PRO A 204 11.88 -12.33 7.93
C PRO A 204 13.19 -11.94 7.23
N THR A 205 13.61 -10.70 7.42
CA THR A 205 14.86 -10.21 6.84
C THR A 205 16.08 -10.75 7.60
N ASP A 206 17.11 -11.12 6.86
CA ASP A 206 18.44 -11.48 7.36
C ASP A 206 19.46 -10.34 7.19
N THR A 207 18.98 -9.11 6.87
CA THR A 207 19.83 -7.93 6.69
C THR A 207 20.76 -7.75 7.89
N LYS A 208 22.06 -7.85 7.63
CA LYS A 208 23.10 -7.57 8.65
C LYS A 208 23.02 -6.10 9.08
N GLN A 209 22.93 -5.87 10.38
CA GLN A 209 23.03 -4.52 10.93
C GLN A 209 24.48 -4.04 10.89
N TRP A 210 24.67 -2.73 10.71
CA TRP A 210 26.00 -2.14 10.86
C TRP A 210 26.42 -2.16 12.33
N GLN A 211 27.72 -2.31 12.57
CA GLN A 211 28.28 -2.36 13.93
C GLN A 211 28.18 -1.02 14.66
N GLN A 212 28.27 0.08 13.92
CA GLN A 212 28.08 1.43 14.44
C GLN A 212 26.74 1.99 13.97
N PRO A 213 26.14 2.93 14.75
CA PRO A 213 24.98 3.68 14.29
C PRO A 213 25.25 4.31 12.91
N PRO A 214 24.29 4.28 11.98
CA PRO A 214 24.49 4.88 10.68
C PRO A 214 24.54 6.40 10.72
N ILE A 215 25.20 6.98 9.73
CA ILE A 215 25.06 8.39 9.40
C ILE A 215 23.74 8.59 8.68
N ILE A 216 22.88 9.45 9.23
CA ILE A 216 21.54 9.75 8.71
C ILE A 216 21.58 11.08 7.96
N THR A 217 21.16 11.07 6.69
CA THR A 217 20.98 12.27 5.86
C THR A 217 19.51 12.47 5.54
N PRO A 218 18.83 13.50 6.09
CA PRO A 218 17.43 13.74 5.80
C PRO A 218 17.23 14.24 4.36
N ILE A 219 16.24 13.69 3.65
CA ILE A 219 15.89 14.11 2.29
C ILE A 219 14.63 15.00 2.34
N LYS A 220 13.57 14.50 2.97
CA LYS A 220 12.28 15.20 3.08
C LYS A 220 11.44 14.66 4.22
N SER A 221 10.63 15.52 4.83
CA SER A 221 9.59 15.14 5.78
C SER A 221 8.30 15.90 5.50
N MET A 222 7.19 15.31 5.92
CA MET A 222 5.87 15.95 5.95
C MET A 222 5.04 15.43 7.12
N ASN A 223 4.08 16.25 7.53
CA ASN A 223 3.09 15.94 8.53
C ASN A 223 1.76 16.52 8.04
N SER A 224 0.95 15.69 7.39
CA SER A 224 -0.33 16.06 6.78
C SER A 224 -1.31 14.94 7.07
N ASP A 225 -2.29 15.20 7.95
CA ASP A 225 -3.20 14.14 8.36
C ASP A 225 -3.95 13.52 7.14
N PRO A 226 -4.13 12.19 7.13
CA PRO A 226 -3.78 11.24 8.19
C PRO A 226 -2.32 10.74 8.16
N LEU A 227 -1.45 11.25 7.28
CA LEU A 227 -0.12 10.71 7.02
C LEU A 227 1.03 11.58 7.55
N LYS A 228 1.90 10.95 8.34
CA LYS A 228 3.25 11.44 8.62
C LYS A 228 4.23 10.61 7.82
N LEU A 229 5.13 11.27 7.09
CA LEU A 229 6.15 10.59 6.28
C LEU A 229 7.49 11.30 6.39
N GLN A 230 8.55 10.51 6.56
CA GLN A 230 9.93 10.98 6.48
C GLN A 230 10.69 10.08 5.52
N LEU A 231 11.56 10.69 4.72
CA LEU A 231 12.51 10.02 3.84
C LEU A 231 13.90 10.50 4.20
N TYR A 232 14.78 9.56 4.49
CA TYR A 232 16.18 9.82 4.79
C TYR A 232 17.06 8.67 4.30
N LEU A 233 18.33 8.97 4.12
CA LEU A 233 19.35 8.04 3.65
C LEU A 233 20.26 7.66 4.83
N GLU A 234 20.45 6.37 5.06
CA GLU A 234 21.41 5.85 6.02
C GLU A 234 22.66 5.31 5.29
N HIS A 235 23.83 5.63 5.82
CA HIS A 235 25.12 5.09 5.39
C HIS A 235 25.88 4.48 6.57
N PRO A 236 26.76 3.50 6.33
CA PRO A 236 27.67 3.02 7.36
C PRO A 236 28.55 4.18 7.83
N SER A 237 28.76 4.27 9.14
CA SER A 237 29.74 5.18 9.71
C SER A 237 31.15 4.82 9.21
N PRO A 238 31.98 5.81 8.87
CA PRO A 238 33.37 5.56 8.49
C PRO A 238 34.07 4.87 9.66
N ILE A 239 34.80 3.80 9.37
CA ILE A 239 35.66 3.16 10.35
C ILE A 239 36.81 4.15 10.59
N GLU A 240 36.89 4.75 11.77
CA GLU A 240 38.08 5.52 12.16
C GLU A 240 39.30 4.62 12.01
N PRO A 241 40.35 5.04 11.28
CA PRO A 241 41.57 4.28 11.21
C PRO A 241 42.15 4.20 12.63
N MET A 242 42.40 2.99 13.12
CA MET A 242 43.17 2.81 14.35
C MET A 242 44.52 3.46 14.15
N HIS A 243 44.75 4.59 14.84
CA HIS A 243 46.08 5.13 14.99
C HIS A 243 46.95 4.05 15.66
N PRO A 244 48.09 3.64 15.04
CA PRO A 244 49.04 2.81 15.74
C PRO A 244 49.50 3.58 16.98
N VAL A 245 49.34 2.97 18.15
CA VAL A 245 49.96 3.47 19.37
C VAL A 245 51.46 3.33 19.15
N GLU A 246 52.15 4.45 18.93
CA GLU A 246 53.61 4.49 18.95
C GLU A 246 54.06 4.11 20.37
N THR A 247 54.66 2.92 20.50
CA THR A 247 55.37 2.44 21.68
C THR A 247 56.79 2.99 21.72
#